data_AF-A0A9E2ALP9-F1
#
_entry.id   AF-A0A9E2ALP9-F1
#
_cell.length_a   1.000
_cell.length_b   1.000
_cell.length_c   1.000
_cell.angle_alpha   90.00
_cell.angle_beta   90.00
_cell.angle_gamma   90.00
#
_symmetry.space_group_name_H-M   'P 1'
#
loop_
_entity.id
_entity.type
_entity.pdbx_description
1 polymer ?
#
loop_
_entity_poly.entity_id
_entity_poly.type
_entity_poly.pdbx_seq_one_letter_code
_entity_poly.pdbx_strand_id
1 'polypeptide(L)'
;MRYFAKANKWLIILGGIALFGLFLISAMVKPPVSISGSDNVHDVLAQLGKKETANLAGTSLSNVSIDAGRKMALEGISIDGKGKRYPKLGNHFVCTSCHNIVKESDDLNNIDPKVRLEYAVRQNLPFLQGSPLYGLVNRTTFYNGDYIKKYGDLASKAHNSIRESIQLCAIECSQGRRLRPWEIESILAYLWTLQLKIEDLNLSEDELREIGKAINDKENIEEAIALIESRYRKDSPATFGTPPPDLRKGYDLKGNPDNGKMIFELGCLHCHQGQRYSFLELDNSNFTFKYLRKHLKRHNRFSFYWVSRYGTQPRPGKKAYMPQYTKEKMSDQQLEDLRAYIDKMAE
;
A
#
# COMPACT_ATOMS: atom_id res chain seq x y z
N MET A 1 -49.07 -8.57 70.84
CA MET A 1 -48.27 -7.77 69.88
C MET A 1 -46.80 -8.20 69.81
N ARG A 2 -46.46 -9.47 69.52
CA ARG A 2 -45.04 -9.91 69.38
C ARG A 2 -44.75 -10.85 68.21
N TYR A 3 -45.73 -11.16 67.36
CA TYR A 3 -45.55 -12.09 66.23
C TYR A 3 -45.37 -11.41 64.86
N PHE A 4 -45.62 -10.10 64.72
CA PHE A 4 -45.54 -9.41 63.43
C PHE A 4 -44.14 -8.88 63.06
N ALA A 5 -43.16 -8.91 63.98
CA ALA A 5 -41.85 -8.28 63.73
C ALA A 5 -40.80 -9.21 63.07
N LYS A 6 -41.06 -10.52 62.97
CA LYS A 6 -40.09 -11.49 62.38
C LYS A 6 -40.25 -11.68 60.86
N ALA A 7 -41.43 -11.44 60.30
CA ALA A 7 -41.68 -11.62 58.86
C ALA A 7 -40.97 -10.56 57.99
N ASN A 8 -40.80 -9.32 58.50
CA ASN A 8 -40.18 -8.24 57.74
C ASN A 8 -38.67 -8.38 57.54
N LYS A 9 -37.94 -9.09 58.41
CA LYS A 9 -36.49 -9.28 58.24
C LYS A 9 -36.14 -10.18 57.06
N TRP A 10 -36.95 -11.21 56.80
CA TRP A 10 -36.71 -12.14 55.68
C TRP A 10 -37.03 -11.50 54.32
N LEU A 11 -38.05 -10.64 54.24
CA LEU A 11 -38.38 -9.89 53.02
C LEU A 11 -37.29 -8.87 52.64
N ILE A 12 -36.67 -8.22 53.62
CA ILE A 12 -35.56 -7.28 53.39
C ILE A 12 -34.30 -8.03 52.94
N ILE A 13 -34.01 -9.20 53.54
CA ILE A 13 -32.85 -10.02 53.16
C ILE A 13 -33.04 -10.65 51.77
N LEU A 14 -34.23 -11.17 51.46
CA LEU A 14 -34.55 -11.71 50.13
C LEU A 14 -34.56 -10.62 49.05
N GLY A 15 -35.10 -9.43 49.34
CA GLY A 15 -35.05 -8.28 48.45
C GLY A 15 -33.61 -7.79 48.19
N GLY A 16 -32.76 -7.79 49.23
CA GLY A 16 -31.34 -7.45 49.12
C GLY A 16 -30.54 -8.45 48.29
N ILE A 17 -30.80 -9.76 48.42
CA ILE A 17 -30.16 -10.81 47.61
C ILE A 17 -30.62 -10.72 46.15
N ALA A 18 -31.90 -10.45 45.89
CA ALA A 18 -32.42 -10.27 44.53
C ALA A 18 -31.84 -9.01 43.84
N LEU A 19 -31.70 -7.90 44.57
CA LEU A 19 -31.07 -6.67 44.08
C LEU A 19 -29.56 -6.83 43.85
N PHE A 20 -28.86 -7.58 44.71
CA PHE A 20 -27.43 -7.89 44.54
C PHE A 20 -27.19 -8.86 43.36
N GLY A 21 -28.10 -9.82 43.15
CA GLY A 21 -28.10 -10.71 41.98
C GLY A 21 -28.32 -9.97 40.66
N LEU A 22 -29.27 -9.02 40.61
CA LEU A 22 -29.51 -8.17 39.45
C LEU A 22 -28.31 -7.24 39.14
N PHE A 23 -27.64 -6.72 40.17
CA PHE A 23 -26.43 -5.91 40.00
C PHE A 23 -25.24 -6.73 39.47
N LEU A 24 -25.09 -7.98 39.91
CA LEU A 24 -24.06 -8.89 39.40
C LEU A 24 -24.32 -9.31 37.94
N ILE A 25 -25.59 -9.52 37.55
CA ILE A 25 -25.94 -9.82 36.15
C ILE A 25 -25.67 -8.60 35.26
N SER A 26 -26.04 -7.39 35.69
CA SER A 26 -25.75 -6.15 34.95
C SER A 26 -24.25 -5.87 34.83
N ALA A 27 -23.45 -6.25 35.82
CA ALA A 27 -21.99 -6.10 35.78
C ALA A 27 -21.30 -7.14 34.87
N MET A 28 -22.00 -8.22 34.50
CA MET A 28 -21.49 -9.26 33.60
C MET A 28 -21.86 -9.05 32.13
N VAL A 29 -22.81 -8.16 31.81
CA VAL A 29 -23.10 -7.78 30.43
C VAL A 29 -22.02 -6.80 29.98
N LYS A 30 -21.03 -7.31 29.23
CA LYS A 30 -20.07 -6.45 28.54
C LYS A 30 -20.86 -5.54 27.59
N PRO A 31 -20.55 -4.23 27.55
CA PRO A 31 -21.18 -3.35 26.56
C PRO A 31 -20.91 -3.91 25.16
N PRO A 32 -21.87 -3.79 24.24
CA PRO A 32 -21.68 -4.24 22.87
C PRO A 32 -20.45 -3.54 22.27
N VAL A 33 -19.59 -4.32 21.63
CA VAL A 33 -18.47 -3.82 20.84
C VAL A 33 -19.04 -2.90 19.76
N SER A 34 -18.57 -1.67 19.77
CA SER A 34 -18.84 -0.67 18.73
C SER A 34 -17.61 -0.56 17.85
N ILE A 35 -17.82 -0.68 16.54
CA ILE A 35 -16.76 -0.55 15.53
C ILE A 35 -16.69 0.92 15.12
N SER A 36 -15.50 1.51 15.20
CA SER A 36 -15.20 2.86 14.73
C SER A 36 -14.53 2.83 13.36
N GLY A 37 -14.71 3.88 12.56
CA GLY A 37 -14.02 4.03 11.27
C GLY A 37 -12.49 3.99 11.38
N SER A 38 -11.94 4.50 12.48
CA SER A 38 -10.50 4.53 12.76
C SER A 38 -9.91 3.18 13.19
N ASP A 39 -10.75 2.18 13.45
CA ASP A 39 -10.31 0.85 13.88
C ASP A 39 -9.52 0.18 12.77
N ASN A 40 -8.53 -0.62 13.15
CA ASN A 40 -7.76 -1.38 12.18
C ASN A 40 -8.60 -2.57 11.67
N VAL A 41 -8.57 -2.78 10.36
CA VAL A 41 -9.19 -3.96 9.74
C VAL A 41 -8.68 -5.25 10.37
N HIS A 42 -7.38 -5.30 10.69
CA HIS A 42 -6.79 -6.48 11.32
C HIS A 42 -7.38 -6.79 12.69
N ASP A 43 -7.55 -5.77 13.54
CA ASP A 43 -8.05 -5.95 14.91
C ASP A 43 -9.52 -6.41 14.90
N VAL A 44 -10.33 -5.86 13.99
CA VAL A 44 -11.73 -6.28 13.81
C VAL A 44 -11.81 -7.72 13.31
N LEU A 45 -10.99 -8.11 12.33
CA LEU A 45 -10.91 -9.50 11.87
C LEU A 45 -10.44 -10.46 12.98
N ALA A 46 -9.52 -10.03 13.84
CA ALA A 46 -9.07 -10.83 14.98
C ALA A 46 -10.19 -11.01 16.03
N GLN A 47 -11.02 -10.00 16.28
CA GLN A 47 -12.19 -10.10 17.17
C GLN A 47 -13.26 -11.06 16.64
N LEU A 48 -13.37 -11.18 15.32
CA LEU A 48 -14.16 -12.19 14.62
C LEU A 48 -13.51 -13.59 14.63
N GLY A 49 -12.34 -13.76 15.23
CA GLY A 49 -11.69 -15.07 15.35
C GLY A 49 -10.84 -15.46 14.14
N LYS A 50 -10.59 -14.54 13.20
CA LYS A 50 -9.65 -14.80 12.11
C LYS A 50 -8.25 -14.95 12.66
N LYS A 51 -7.56 -16.02 12.24
CA LYS A 51 -6.17 -16.28 12.64
C LYS A 51 -5.24 -15.15 12.19
N GLU A 52 -4.24 -14.90 13.02
CA GLU A 52 -3.19 -13.94 12.73
C GLU A 52 -2.50 -14.22 11.40
N THR A 53 -2.14 -13.14 10.69
CA THR A 53 -1.38 -13.21 9.44
C THR A 53 0.10 -13.46 9.72
N ALA A 54 0.78 -14.16 8.81
CA ALA A 54 2.24 -14.28 8.81
C ALA A 54 2.97 -12.93 8.70
N ASN A 55 2.25 -11.85 8.41
CA ASN A 55 2.78 -10.50 8.26
C ASN A 55 3.00 -9.75 9.58
N LEU A 56 2.69 -10.32 10.76
CA LEU A 56 2.97 -9.66 12.04
C LEU A 56 4.46 -9.34 12.20
N ALA A 57 4.76 -8.15 12.70
CA ALA A 57 6.15 -7.73 12.94
C ALA A 57 6.71 -8.40 14.20
N GLY A 58 7.93 -8.93 14.11
CA GLY A 58 8.69 -9.51 15.22
C GLY A 58 9.29 -8.43 16.12
N THR A 59 8.45 -7.67 16.83
CA THR A 59 8.85 -6.54 17.69
C THR A 59 9.65 -6.96 18.92
N SER A 60 9.66 -8.25 19.26
CA SER A 60 10.48 -8.83 20.35
C SER A 60 11.96 -8.96 19.99
N LEU A 61 12.33 -8.86 18.71
CA LEU A 61 13.74 -8.88 18.32
C LEU A 61 14.45 -7.63 18.82
N SER A 62 15.65 -7.83 19.38
CA SER A 62 16.54 -6.73 19.78
C SER A 62 16.73 -5.77 18.62
N ASN A 63 16.76 -4.47 18.94
CA ASN A 63 17.02 -3.35 18.03
C ASN A 63 15.86 -2.97 17.07
N VAL A 64 14.73 -3.69 17.10
CA VAL A 64 13.55 -3.34 16.31
C VAL A 64 12.91 -2.04 16.83
N SER A 65 12.54 -1.15 15.91
CA SER A 65 11.81 0.07 16.22
C SER A 65 10.99 0.55 15.01
N ILE A 66 9.78 1.04 15.27
CA ILE A 66 8.91 1.65 14.24
C ILE A 66 9.61 2.86 13.61
N ASP A 67 10.27 3.71 14.42
CA ASP A 67 10.98 4.89 13.92
C ASP A 67 12.17 4.50 13.03
N ALA A 68 12.90 3.45 13.42
CA ALA A 68 13.97 2.90 12.58
C ALA A 68 13.42 2.44 11.22
N GLY A 69 12.31 1.70 11.22
CA GLY A 69 11.62 1.26 10.01
C GLY A 69 11.18 2.41 9.11
N ARG A 70 10.58 3.44 9.70
CA ARG A 70 10.16 4.66 9.00
C ARG A 70 11.35 5.33 8.34
N LYS A 71 12.45 5.57 9.06
CA LYS A 71 13.68 6.19 8.52
C LYS A 71 14.29 5.36 7.40
N MET A 72 14.27 4.05 7.52
CA MET A 72 14.72 3.14 6.46
C MET A 72 13.86 3.25 5.21
N ALA A 73 12.53 3.21 5.35
CA ALA A 73 11.60 3.25 4.22
C ALA A 73 11.57 4.61 3.51
N LEU A 74 11.61 5.71 4.27
CA LEU A 74 11.43 7.07 3.75
C LEU A 74 12.74 7.76 3.38
N GLU A 75 13.83 7.45 4.10
CA GLU A 75 15.09 8.20 4.02
C GLU A 75 16.28 7.30 3.65
N GLY A 76 16.11 5.97 3.63
CA GLY A 76 17.18 5.01 3.35
C GLY A 76 18.25 4.94 4.45
N ILE A 77 17.97 5.55 5.61
CA ILE A 77 18.87 5.66 6.75
C ILE A 77 18.63 4.48 7.69
N SER A 78 19.70 3.72 7.98
CA SER A 78 19.66 2.62 8.93
C SER A 78 20.25 3.04 10.27
N ILE A 79 19.37 3.22 11.26
CA ILE A 79 19.68 3.50 12.66
C ILE A 79 18.82 2.58 13.50
N ASP A 80 19.43 1.83 14.42
CA ASP A 80 18.66 0.93 15.26
C ASP A 80 17.88 1.63 16.38
N GLY A 81 17.03 0.87 17.09
CA GLY A 81 16.28 1.38 18.25
C GLY A 81 17.14 1.90 19.41
N LYS A 82 18.47 1.70 19.38
CA LYS A 82 19.42 2.22 20.38
C LYS A 82 20.22 3.41 19.85
N GLY A 83 19.95 3.88 18.64
CA GLY A 83 20.62 5.01 18.01
C GLY A 83 21.92 4.67 17.27
N LYS A 84 22.30 3.39 17.17
CA LYS A 84 23.50 2.99 16.43
C LYS A 84 23.27 3.10 14.92
N ARG A 85 24.19 3.80 14.25
CA ARG A 85 24.17 3.97 12.79
C ARG A 85 24.79 2.76 12.07
N TYR A 86 24.20 2.41 10.93
CA TYR A 86 24.68 1.38 10.02
C TYR A 86 24.82 1.94 8.60
N PRO A 87 25.50 1.21 7.68
CA PRO A 87 25.54 1.61 6.27
C PRO A 87 24.14 1.83 5.71
N LYS A 88 23.97 2.88 4.89
CA LYS A 88 22.71 3.18 4.20
C LYS A 88 22.19 1.98 3.44
N LEU A 89 20.87 1.91 3.28
CA LEU A 89 20.23 0.78 2.59
C LEU A 89 20.58 0.77 1.11
N GLY A 90 20.47 1.93 0.46
CA GLY A 90 20.85 2.15 -0.93
C GLY A 90 21.40 3.55 -1.09
N ASN A 91 22.17 3.76 -2.17
CA ASN A 91 22.74 5.07 -2.48
C ASN A 91 21.79 5.96 -3.27
N HIS A 92 20.73 5.39 -3.86
CA HIS A 92 19.98 6.05 -4.92
C HIS A 92 18.46 6.03 -4.71
N PHE A 93 17.88 4.90 -4.33
CA PHE A 93 16.44 4.77 -4.12
C PHE A 93 16.10 4.46 -2.67
N VAL A 94 15.01 5.06 -2.21
CA VAL A 94 14.24 4.70 -1.00
C VAL A 94 12.88 4.12 -1.41
N CYS A 95 12.12 3.52 -0.49
CA CYS A 95 10.84 2.89 -0.85
C CYS A 95 9.86 3.88 -1.50
N THR A 96 9.83 5.12 -1.00
CA THR A 96 8.96 6.20 -1.54
C THR A 96 9.43 6.79 -2.88
N SER A 97 10.54 6.30 -3.43
CA SER A 97 10.88 6.59 -4.83
C SER A 97 9.85 5.96 -5.77
N CYS A 98 9.29 4.80 -5.39
CA CYS A 98 8.41 4.00 -6.24
C CYS A 98 7.03 3.71 -5.62
N HIS A 99 6.83 3.95 -4.32
CA HIS A 99 5.62 3.58 -3.60
C HIS A 99 5.04 4.75 -2.80
N ASN A 100 3.73 4.99 -2.92
CA ASN A 100 3.03 5.92 -2.03
C ASN A 100 2.81 5.30 -0.64
N ILE A 101 2.75 6.14 0.40
CA ILE A 101 2.47 5.73 1.80
C ILE A 101 1.01 5.94 2.21
N VAL A 102 0.18 6.39 1.28
CA VAL A 102 -1.27 6.55 1.43
C VAL A 102 -1.97 5.70 0.37
N LYS A 103 -3.30 5.55 0.47
CA LYS A 103 -4.10 4.88 -0.56
C LYS A 103 -4.03 5.62 -1.89
N GLU A 104 -4.28 4.90 -2.99
CA GLU A 104 -4.23 5.43 -4.37
C GLU A 104 -5.59 5.35 -5.09
N SER A 105 -6.66 5.03 -4.36
CA SER A 105 -8.02 4.90 -4.86
C SER A 105 -8.99 5.03 -3.68
N ASP A 106 -10.22 5.49 -3.95
CA ASP A 106 -11.31 5.45 -2.97
C ASP A 106 -11.82 4.02 -2.77
N ASP A 107 -11.87 3.24 -3.85
CA ASP A 107 -12.20 1.81 -3.82
C ASP A 107 -10.91 0.98 -3.90
N LEU A 108 -10.62 0.25 -2.82
CA LEU A 108 -9.41 -0.57 -2.69
C LEU A 108 -9.41 -1.80 -3.61
N ASN A 109 -10.54 -2.13 -4.25
CA ASN A 109 -10.63 -3.17 -5.28
C ASN A 109 -10.45 -2.66 -6.70
N ASN A 110 -10.61 -1.36 -6.91
CA ASN A 110 -10.49 -0.77 -8.22
C ASN A 110 -9.02 -0.57 -8.60
N ILE A 111 -8.58 -1.31 -9.63
CA ILE A 111 -7.22 -1.26 -10.17
C ILE A 111 -7.16 -0.51 -11.51
N ASP A 112 -8.24 0.18 -11.89
CA ASP A 112 -8.29 0.96 -13.12
C ASP A 112 -7.25 2.10 -13.05
N PRO A 113 -6.26 2.12 -13.97
CA PRO A 113 -5.20 3.11 -13.94
C PRO A 113 -5.70 4.55 -14.20
N LYS A 114 -6.85 4.72 -14.86
CA LYS A 114 -7.51 6.03 -15.03
C LYS A 114 -8.05 6.55 -13.70
N VAL A 115 -8.80 5.72 -12.98
CA VAL A 115 -9.34 6.07 -11.65
C VAL A 115 -8.21 6.39 -10.68
N ARG A 116 -7.11 5.62 -10.75
CA ARG A 116 -5.89 5.90 -9.98
C ARG A 116 -5.27 7.26 -10.31
N LEU A 117 -5.19 7.64 -11.59
CA LEU A 117 -4.66 8.95 -11.98
C LEU A 117 -5.55 10.09 -11.47
N GLU A 118 -6.86 9.96 -11.61
CA GLU A 118 -7.84 10.93 -11.08
C GLU A 118 -7.69 11.08 -9.56
N TYR A 119 -7.55 9.96 -8.84
CA TYR A 119 -7.28 9.97 -7.41
C TYR A 119 -5.97 10.70 -7.09
N ALA A 120 -4.88 10.38 -7.79
CA ALA A 120 -3.58 11.01 -7.59
C ALA A 120 -3.62 12.53 -7.83
N VAL A 121 -4.36 12.99 -8.85
CA VAL A 121 -4.56 14.42 -9.11
C VAL A 121 -5.32 15.08 -7.96
N ARG A 122 -6.46 14.52 -7.54
CA ARG A 122 -7.28 15.09 -6.46
C ARG A 122 -6.54 15.17 -5.13
N GLN A 123 -5.69 14.19 -4.84
CA GLN A 123 -4.93 14.09 -3.58
C GLN A 123 -3.51 14.64 -3.67
N ASN A 124 -3.11 15.19 -4.83
CA ASN A 124 -1.75 15.67 -5.10
C ASN A 124 -0.67 14.62 -4.76
N LEU A 125 -0.86 13.41 -5.26
CA LEU A 125 0.04 12.27 -5.02
C LEU A 125 0.92 11.99 -6.25
N PRO A 126 2.18 11.56 -6.03
CA PRO A 126 3.00 11.04 -7.12
C PRO A 126 2.35 9.83 -7.81
N PHE A 127 2.44 9.77 -9.15
CA PHE A 127 1.89 8.68 -9.97
C PHE A 127 2.96 7.61 -10.25
N LEU A 128 3.17 6.73 -9.27
CA LEU A 128 4.35 5.84 -9.21
C LEU A 128 4.10 4.43 -9.78
N GLN A 129 5.18 3.68 -10.02
CA GLN A 129 5.15 2.32 -10.60
C GLN A 129 4.76 1.24 -9.58
N GLY A 130 5.08 1.44 -8.31
CA GLY A 130 4.85 0.48 -7.25
C GLY A 130 3.44 0.55 -6.68
N SER A 131 2.98 -0.54 -6.07
CA SER A 131 1.73 -0.56 -5.28
C SER A 131 1.90 0.24 -3.99
N PRO A 132 0.87 0.86 -3.42
CA PRO A 132 1.05 1.62 -2.20
C PRO A 132 1.54 0.73 -1.06
N LEU A 133 2.37 1.31 -0.18
CA LEU A 133 2.76 0.74 1.11
C LEU A 133 1.60 0.76 2.10
N TYR A 134 0.64 1.69 1.91
CA TYR A 134 -0.62 1.70 2.64
C TYR A 134 -1.40 0.41 2.39
N GLY A 135 -1.85 -0.23 3.47
CA GLY A 135 -2.51 -1.53 3.47
C GLY A 135 -1.62 -2.72 3.06
N LEU A 136 -0.31 -2.54 2.92
CA LEU A 136 0.58 -3.62 2.43
C LEU A 136 0.56 -4.84 3.35
N VAL A 137 0.44 -4.65 4.67
CA VAL A 137 0.36 -5.74 5.66
C VAL A 137 -0.95 -6.51 5.60
N ASN A 138 -2.01 -5.93 5.02
CA ASN A 138 -3.32 -6.56 4.82
C ASN A 138 -3.34 -7.49 3.59
N ARG A 139 -2.32 -7.45 2.73
CA ARG A 139 -2.17 -8.34 1.57
C ARG A 139 -1.61 -9.71 1.97
N THR A 140 -1.94 -10.73 1.20
CA THR A 140 -1.45 -12.10 1.40
C THR A 140 -0.40 -12.52 0.38
N THR A 141 -0.38 -11.88 -0.80
CA THR A 141 0.60 -12.20 -1.85
C THR A 141 1.28 -10.97 -2.44
N PHE A 142 2.53 -11.17 -2.88
CA PHE A 142 3.44 -10.13 -3.33
C PHE A 142 4.13 -10.55 -4.63
N TYR A 143 4.75 -9.61 -5.36
CA TYR A 143 5.43 -9.90 -6.63
C TYR A 143 4.56 -10.76 -7.59
N ASN A 144 3.27 -10.42 -7.69
CA ASN A 144 2.28 -11.20 -8.44
C ASN A 144 2.47 -11.07 -9.96
N GLY A 145 1.80 -11.95 -10.71
CA GLY A 145 1.71 -11.86 -12.17
C GLY A 145 3.07 -11.91 -12.85
N ASP A 146 3.32 -10.97 -13.75
CA ASP A 146 4.53 -10.97 -14.58
C ASP A 146 5.83 -10.68 -13.82
N TYR A 147 5.75 -10.25 -12.56
CA TYR A 147 6.94 -10.19 -11.70
C TYR A 147 7.58 -11.56 -11.48
N ILE A 148 6.79 -12.64 -11.48
CA ILE A 148 7.31 -14.02 -11.45
C ILE A 148 8.15 -14.29 -12.70
N LYS A 149 7.70 -13.85 -13.88
CA LYS A 149 8.44 -14.01 -15.14
C LYS A 149 9.76 -13.24 -15.14
N LYS A 150 9.78 -12.05 -14.52
CA LYS A 150 10.96 -11.18 -14.46
C LYS A 150 12.03 -11.63 -13.47
N TYR A 151 11.61 -12.06 -12.27
CA TYR A 151 12.54 -12.36 -11.18
C TYR A 151 12.70 -13.86 -10.91
N GLY A 152 11.92 -14.72 -11.55
CA GLY A 152 11.98 -16.17 -11.39
C GLY A 152 11.88 -16.60 -9.93
N ASP A 153 12.81 -17.46 -9.50
CA ASP A 153 12.87 -18.01 -8.14
C ASP A 153 12.89 -16.96 -7.04
N LEU A 154 13.46 -15.77 -7.30
CA LEU A 154 13.46 -14.69 -6.32
C LEU A 154 12.04 -14.20 -6.03
N ALA A 155 11.22 -14.01 -7.07
CA ALA A 155 9.81 -13.65 -6.91
C ALA A 155 9.01 -14.82 -6.30
N SER A 156 9.30 -16.06 -6.67
CA SER A 156 8.63 -17.23 -6.09
C SER A 156 8.79 -17.32 -4.57
N LYS A 157 9.99 -17.03 -4.04
CA LYS A 157 10.24 -16.96 -2.58
C LYS A 157 9.53 -15.78 -1.92
N ALA A 158 9.51 -14.64 -2.60
CA ALA A 158 8.84 -13.43 -2.13
C ALA A 158 7.31 -13.54 -2.15
N HIS A 159 6.74 -14.38 -3.04
CA HIS A 159 5.32 -14.35 -3.38
C HIS A 159 4.39 -14.48 -2.18
N ASN A 160 4.71 -15.37 -1.24
CA ASN A 160 3.91 -15.62 -0.02
C ASN A 160 4.62 -15.14 1.25
N SER A 161 5.61 -14.27 1.14
CA SER A 161 6.40 -13.79 2.28
C SER A 161 6.70 -12.31 2.15
N ILE A 162 6.06 -11.50 3.01
CA ILE A 162 6.32 -10.06 3.07
C ILE A 162 7.80 -9.77 3.41
N ARG A 163 8.46 -10.63 4.19
CA ARG A 163 9.87 -10.50 4.56
C ARG A 163 10.80 -10.71 3.37
N GLU A 164 10.58 -11.78 2.62
CA GLU A 164 11.33 -12.04 1.38
C GLU A 164 11.01 -10.98 0.32
N SER A 165 9.78 -10.46 0.29
CA SER A 165 9.40 -9.34 -0.58
C SER A 165 10.13 -8.05 -0.26
N ILE A 166 10.20 -7.66 1.03
CA ILE A 166 10.98 -6.51 1.49
C ILE A 166 12.45 -6.72 1.13
N GLN A 167 12.98 -7.94 1.33
CA GLN A 167 14.37 -8.24 1.03
C GLN A 167 14.68 -8.17 -0.47
N LEU A 168 13.80 -8.70 -1.32
CA LEU A 168 13.90 -8.63 -2.78
C LEU A 168 13.87 -7.17 -3.25
N CYS A 169 12.94 -6.38 -2.73
CA CYS A 169 12.84 -4.95 -3.05
C CYS A 169 14.10 -4.18 -2.66
N ALA A 170 14.65 -4.44 -1.47
CA ALA A 170 15.85 -3.76 -0.99
C ALA A 170 17.06 -4.00 -1.91
N ILE A 171 17.21 -5.23 -2.44
CA ILE A 171 18.34 -5.60 -3.31
C ILE A 171 18.09 -5.17 -4.75
N GLU A 172 16.98 -5.62 -5.34
CA GLU A 172 16.73 -5.48 -6.78
C GLU A 172 16.11 -4.13 -7.14
N CYS A 173 15.16 -3.64 -6.34
CA CYS A 173 14.45 -2.41 -6.68
C CYS A 173 15.19 -1.17 -6.16
N SER A 174 15.65 -1.22 -4.91
CA SER A 174 16.34 -0.09 -4.29
C SER A 174 17.83 -0.05 -4.65
N GLN A 175 18.34 -1.09 -5.33
CA GLN A 175 19.75 -1.26 -5.67
C GLN A 175 20.66 -1.19 -4.43
N GLY A 176 20.11 -1.65 -3.32
CA GLY A 176 20.66 -1.56 -1.99
C GLY A 176 21.42 -2.82 -1.57
N ARG A 177 21.81 -2.85 -0.30
CA ARG A 177 22.40 -4.02 0.34
C ARG A 177 21.32 -4.96 0.88
N ARG A 178 21.72 -6.18 1.19
CA ARG A 178 20.89 -7.11 1.98
C ARG A 178 20.55 -6.48 3.34
N LEU A 179 19.32 -6.68 3.79
CA LEU A 179 18.83 -6.18 5.07
C LEU A 179 19.14 -7.20 6.16
N ARG A 180 19.37 -6.70 7.36
CA ARG A 180 19.50 -7.52 8.57
C ARG A 180 18.09 -7.87 9.07
N PRO A 181 17.93 -8.96 9.84
CA PRO A 181 16.62 -9.35 10.36
C PRO A 181 15.89 -8.22 11.12
N TRP A 182 16.57 -7.52 12.02
CA TRP A 182 15.97 -6.39 12.77
C TRP A 182 15.54 -5.23 11.86
N GLU A 183 16.19 -5.06 10.70
CA GLU A 183 15.84 -4.01 9.74
C GLU A 183 14.53 -4.35 9.02
N ILE A 184 14.39 -5.61 8.59
CA ILE A 184 13.15 -6.12 7.99
C ILE A 184 12.00 -5.98 8.99
N GLU A 185 12.18 -6.45 10.24
CA GLU A 185 11.11 -6.34 11.24
C GLU A 185 10.80 -4.89 11.63
N SER A 186 11.79 -3.99 11.64
CA SER A 186 11.55 -2.56 11.85
C SER A 186 10.73 -1.95 10.72
N ILE A 187 11.08 -2.23 9.46
CA ILE A 187 10.31 -1.80 8.29
C ILE A 187 8.89 -2.37 8.38
N LEU A 188 8.73 -3.65 8.71
CA LEU A 188 7.43 -4.28 8.85
C LEU A 188 6.60 -3.64 9.98
N ALA A 189 7.21 -3.35 11.13
CA ALA A 189 6.56 -2.63 12.23
C ALA A 189 6.08 -1.23 11.79
N TYR A 190 6.86 -0.52 10.97
CA TYR A 190 6.41 0.73 10.35
C TYR A 190 5.25 0.51 9.37
N LEU A 191 5.31 -0.51 8.51
CA LEU A 191 4.22 -0.81 7.57
C LEU A 191 2.91 -1.15 8.28
N TRP A 192 2.95 -1.72 9.48
CA TRP A 192 1.76 -1.91 10.33
C TRP A 192 1.11 -0.61 10.78
N THR A 193 1.86 0.50 10.85
CA THR A 193 1.27 1.83 11.10
C THR A 193 0.48 2.35 9.89
N LEU A 194 0.71 1.76 8.71
CA LEU A 194 0.03 2.09 7.46
C LEU A 194 -1.06 1.06 7.10
N GLN A 195 -1.48 0.21 8.03
CA GLN A 195 -2.51 -0.79 7.79
C GLN A 195 -3.87 -0.16 7.45
N LEU A 196 -4.73 -0.93 6.76
CA LEU A 196 -6.08 -0.49 6.41
C LEU A 196 -6.93 -0.23 7.67
N LYS A 197 -7.77 0.80 7.56
CA LYS A 197 -8.80 1.17 8.55
C LYS A 197 -10.18 0.74 8.09
N ILE A 198 -11.13 0.62 9.02
CA ILE A 198 -12.53 0.28 8.69
C ILE A 198 -13.14 1.32 7.76
N GLU A 199 -12.84 2.60 7.95
CA GLU A 199 -13.29 3.69 7.07
C GLU A 199 -12.76 3.58 5.63
N ASP A 200 -11.67 2.85 5.39
CA ASP A 200 -11.16 2.62 4.04
C ASP A 200 -11.98 1.62 3.25
N LEU A 201 -12.85 0.84 3.91
CA LEU A 201 -13.61 -0.24 3.28
C LEU A 201 -14.92 0.23 2.64
N ASN A 202 -15.31 1.49 2.84
CA ASN A 202 -16.57 2.08 2.37
C ASN A 202 -17.79 1.20 2.71
N LEU A 203 -17.80 0.65 3.93
CA LEU A 203 -18.93 -0.12 4.44
C LEU A 203 -20.09 0.82 4.78
N SER A 204 -21.30 0.39 4.47
CA SER A 204 -22.52 1.08 4.90
C SER A 204 -22.75 0.93 6.40
N GLU A 205 -23.58 1.80 6.98
CA GLU A 205 -24.00 1.69 8.38
C GLU A 205 -24.67 0.35 8.69
N ASP A 206 -25.38 -0.23 7.73
CA ASP A 206 -26.05 -1.52 7.89
C ASP A 206 -25.03 -2.65 8.00
N GLU A 207 -24.03 -2.65 7.11
CA GLU A 207 -22.91 -3.60 7.12
C GLU A 207 -22.06 -3.47 8.40
N LEU A 208 -21.80 -2.24 8.87
CA LEU A 208 -21.10 -2.02 10.15
C LEU A 208 -21.88 -2.61 11.33
N ARG A 209 -23.21 -2.49 11.33
CA ARG A 209 -24.06 -3.11 12.35
C ARG A 209 -24.05 -4.63 12.27
N GLU A 210 -24.05 -5.21 11.06
CA GLU A 210 -23.94 -6.66 10.86
C GLU A 210 -22.62 -7.20 11.41
N ILE A 211 -21.50 -6.53 11.12
CA ILE A 211 -20.19 -6.92 11.66
C ILE A 211 -20.17 -6.78 13.18
N GLY A 212 -20.71 -5.68 13.73
CA GLY A 212 -20.79 -5.46 15.17
C GLY A 212 -21.62 -6.55 15.88
N LYS A 213 -22.76 -6.94 15.31
CA LYS A 213 -23.55 -8.08 15.82
C LYS A 213 -22.76 -9.38 15.78
N ALA A 214 -22.06 -9.67 14.68
CA ALA A 214 -21.26 -10.89 14.58
C ALA A 214 -20.16 -10.97 15.66
N ILE A 215 -19.55 -9.84 16.02
CA ILE A 215 -18.57 -9.78 17.13
C ILE A 215 -19.24 -10.04 18.49
N ASN A 216 -20.40 -9.44 18.74
CA ASN A 216 -21.08 -9.48 20.04
C ASN A 216 -21.79 -10.82 20.30
N ASP A 217 -22.55 -11.27 19.30
CA ASP A 217 -23.45 -12.41 19.43
C ASP A 217 -22.77 -13.73 19.03
N LYS A 218 -21.58 -13.64 18.40
CA LYS A 218 -20.81 -14.79 17.88
C LYS A 218 -21.56 -15.59 16.81
N GLU A 219 -22.45 -14.93 16.09
CA GLU A 219 -23.20 -15.47 14.96
C GLU A 219 -22.72 -14.86 13.64
N ASN A 220 -22.92 -15.55 12.51
CA ASN A 220 -22.57 -15.06 11.16
C ASN A 220 -21.13 -14.53 11.01
N ILE A 221 -20.20 -15.15 11.75
CA ILE A 221 -18.78 -14.73 11.81
C ILE A 221 -18.12 -14.83 10.43
N GLU A 222 -18.35 -15.93 9.72
CA GLU A 222 -17.73 -16.17 8.41
C GLU A 222 -18.25 -15.19 7.35
N GLU A 223 -19.55 -14.86 7.40
CA GLU A 223 -20.17 -13.86 6.55
C GLU A 223 -19.60 -12.47 6.82
N ALA A 224 -19.42 -12.09 8.09
CA ALA A 224 -18.81 -10.81 8.46
C ALA A 224 -17.34 -10.72 8.01
N ILE A 225 -16.57 -11.81 8.17
CA ILE A 225 -15.19 -11.88 7.67
C ILE A 225 -15.16 -11.76 6.15
N ALA A 226 -16.03 -12.50 5.45
CA ALA A 226 -16.10 -12.47 4.00
C ALA A 226 -16.48 -11.08 3.48
N LEU A 227 -17.42 -10.42 4.15
CA LEU A 227 -17.81 -9.05 3.85
C LEU A 227 -16.61 -8.09 3.96
N ILE A 228 -15.89 -8.09 5.09
CA ILE A 228 -14.71 -7.23 5.28
C ILE A 228 -13.65 -7.51 4.20
N GLU A 229 -13.33 -8.78 3.98
CA GLU A 229 -12.29 -9.18 3.02
C GLU A 229 -12.69 -8.95 1.56
N SER A 230 -13.99 -8.82 1.27
CA SER A 230 -14.47 -8.46 -0.06
C SER A 230 -14.18 -7.00 -0.43
N ARG A 231 -13.87 -6.14 0.56
CA ARG A 231 -13.70 -4.69 0.36
C ARG A 231 -12.28 -4.24 0.02
N TYR A 232 -11.33 -5.16 -0.04
CA TYR A 232 -9.96 -4.83 -0.41
C TYR A 232 -9.24 -6.00 -1.08
N ARG A 233 -8.24 -5.68 -1.91
CA ARG A 233 -7.42 -6.68 -2.58
C ARG A 233 -6.40 -7.27 -1.63
N LYS A 234 -6.32 -8.60 -1.65
CA LYS A 234 -5.27 -9.37 -0.97
C LYS A 234 -3.99 -9.49 -1.81
N ASP A 235 -4.04 -9.09 -3.07
CA ASP A 235 -2.95 -9.12 -4.03
C ASP A 235 -2.74 -7.74 -4.69
N SER A 236 -1.73 -7.65 -5.56
CA SER A 236 -1.58 -6.53 -6.48
C SER A 236 -1.21 -7.11 -7.84
N PRO A 237 -2.14 -7.16 -8.81
CA PRO A 237 -1.89 -7.73 -10.12
C PRO A 237 -0.84 -6.91 -10.88
N ALA A 238 -0.13 -7.59 -11.77
CA ALA A 238 0.92 -6.98 -12.56
C ALA A 238 1.00 -7.65 -13.92
N THR A 239 0.54 -6.92 -14.94
CA THR A 239 0.67 -7.30 -16.35
C THR A 239 1.68 -6.37 -17.01
N PHE A 240 2.76 -6.92 -17.56
CA PHE A 240 3.74 -6.14 -18.30
C PHE A 240 3.24 -5.95 -19.74
N GLY A 241 3.11 -4.68 -20.15
CA GLY A 241 2.79 -4.34 -21.53
C GLY A 241 4.03 -4.32 -22.41
N THR A 242 3.81 -4.32 -23.71
CA THR A 242 4.85 -4.03 -24.72
C THR A 242 4.64 -2.62 -25.28
N PRO A 243 5.70 -1.92 -25.73
CA PRO A 243 5.57 -0.69 -26.51
C PRO A 243 4.68 -0.90 -27.75
N PRO A 244 4.16 0.18 -28.36
CA PRO A 244 3.40 0.05 -29.60
C PRO A 244 4.28 -0.54 -30.72
N PRO A 245 3.72 -1.32 -31.66
CA PRO A 245 4.48 -1.95 -32.73
C PRO A 245 5.25 -0.93 -33.60
N ASP A 246 4.68 0.26 -33.77
CA ASP A 246 5.32 1.40 -34.43
C ASP A 246 5.36 2.60 -33.47
N LEU A 247 6.53 2.87 -32.89
CA LEU A 247 6.76 3.99 -31.97
C LEU A 247 6.49 5.37 -32.60
N ARG A 248 6.45 5.47 -33.93
CA ARG A 248 6.12 6.74 -34.63
C ARG A 248 4.61 6.96 -34.66
N LYS A 249 3.84 5.89 -34.77
CA LYS A 249 2.37 5.93 -34.77
C LYS A 249 1.80 5.92 -33.36
N GLY A 250 2.48 5.29 -32.41
CA GLY A 250 1.93 5.06 -31.06
C GLY A 250 0.97 3.88 -31.05
N TYR A 251 0.24 3.71 -29.97
CA TYR A 251 -0.94 2.85 -29.95
C TYR A 251 -2.05 3.47 -30.81
N ASP A 252 -2.95 2.64 -31.33
CA ASP A 252 -4.12 3.08 -32.10
C ASP A 252 -5.21 3.65 -31.17
N LEU A 253 -4.85 4.72 -30.46
CA LEU A 253 -5.66 5.39 -29.44
C LEU A 253 -5.46 6.90 -29.58
N LYS A 254 -6.49 7.68 -29.25
CA LYS A 254 -6.42 9.15 -29.28
C LYS A 254 -6.02 9.67 -27.90
N GLY A 255 -4.85 10.30 -27.81
CA GLY A 255 -4.34 10.88 -26.57
C GLY A 255 -5.06 12.15 -26.13
N ASN A 256 -5.20 12.32 -24.82
CA ASN A 256 -5.66 13.54 -24.16
C ASN A 256 -4.46 14.27 -23.52
N PRO A 257 -4.07 15.47 -24.01
CA PRO A 257 -2.92 16.20 -23.49
C PRO A 257 -3.10 16.70 -22.05
N ASP A 258 -4.33 16.88 -21.56
CA ASP A 258 -4.56 17.34 -20.19
C ASP A 258 -4.27 16.21 -19.19
N ASN A 259 -4.70 14.99 -19.51
CA ASN A 259 -4.29 13.79 -18.76
C ASN A 259 -2.77 13.57 -18.86
N GLY A 260 -2.20 13.77 -20.05
CA GLY A 260 -0.77 13.63 -20.30
C GLY A 260 0.07 14.57 -19.46
N LYS A 261 -0.41 15.80 -19.25
CA LYS A 261 0.20 16.77 -18.34
C LYS A 261 0.26 16.22 -16.92
N MET A 262 -0.84 15.68 -16.41
CA MET A 262 -0.90 15.13 -15.05
C MET A 262 0.07 13.96 -14.88
N ILE A 263 0.18 13.08 -15.88
CA ILE A 263 1.14 11.96 -15.86
C ILE A 263 2.58 12.48 -15.85
N PHE A 264 2.87 13.51 -16.65
CA PHE A 264 4.19 14.11 -16.69
C PHE A 264 4.56 14.74 -15.34
N GLU A 265 3.67 15.57 -14.79
CA GLU A 265 3.92 16.31 -13.54
C GLU A 265 3.94 15.41 -12.31
N LEU A 266 3.00 14.47 -12.18
CA LEU A 266 2.91 13.61 -10.99
C LEU A 266 3.77 12.35 -11.10
N GLY A 267 4.03 11.85 -12.31
CA GLY A 267 4.78 10.62 -12.54
C GLY A 267 6.22 10.88 -12.94
N CYS A 268 6.44 11.61 -14.04
CA CYS A 268 7.79 11.80 -14.60
C CYS A 268 8.65 12.72 -13.72
N LEU A 269 8.13 13.90 -13.35
CA LEU A 269 8.89 14.89 -12.60
C LEU A 269 9.24 14.43 -11.18
N HIS A 270 8.46 13.52 -10.56
CA HIS A 270 8.80 12.94 -9.25
C HIS A 270 10.22 12.36 -9.20
N CYS A 271 10.64 11.69 -10.27
CA CYS A 271 11.98 11.10 -10.36
C CYS A 271 12.98 12.00 -11.07
N HIS A 272 12.52 12.74 -12.08
CA HIS A 272 13.39 13.40 -13.04
C HIS A 272 13.64 14.89 -12.77
N GLN A 273 12.79 15.55 -11.98
CA GLN A 273 13.02 16.96 -11.63
C GLN A 273 14.10 17.07 -10.56
N GLY A 274 15.03 18.02 -10.75
CA GLY A 274 16.19 18.21 -9.89
C GLY A 274 17.05 16.95 -9.73
N GLN A 275 16.99 16.04 -10.69
CA GLN A 275 17.67 14.76 -10.72
C GLN A 275 17.44 13.91 -9.47
N ARG A 276 16.27 14.05 -8.82
CA ARG A 276 15.97 13.48 -7.49
C ARG A 276 16.28 11.99 -7.42
N TYR A 277 15.81 11.23 -8.40
CA TYR A 277 16.04 9.78 -8.50
C TYR A 277 16.48 9.36 -9.91
N SER A 278 16.79 10.30 -10.79
CA SER A 278 17.23 10.02 -12.15
C SER A 278 18.29 10.99 -12.57
N PHE A 279 19.29 10.52 -13.30
CA PHE A 279 20.32 11.39 -13.88
C PHE A 279 19.85 12.11 -15.15
N LEU A 280 18.71 11.71 -15.72
CA LEU A 280 18.08 12.46 -16.80
C LEU A 280 17.20 13.53 -16.16
N GLU A 281 17.61 14.80 -16.24
CA GLU A 281 16.77 15.92 -15.80
C GLU A 281 15.61 16.08 -16.77
N LEU A 282 14.40 16.23 -16.22
CA LEU A 282 13.22 16.68 -16.95
C LEU A 282 12.59 17.84 -16.19
N ASP A 283 12.10 18.82 -16.94
CA ASP A 283 11.42 20.00 -16.42
C ASP A 283 10.29 20.42 -17.38
N ASN A 284 9.63 21.54 -17.10
CA ASN A 284 8.57 22.10 -17.96
C ASN A 284 9.11 22.99 -19.10
N SER A 285 10.40 22.88 -19.46
CA SER A 285 10.98 23.66 -20.55
C SER A 285 10.66 23.06 -21.93
N ASN A 286 10.56 23.92 -22.95
CA ASN A 286 10.42 23.48 -24.33
C ASN A 286 11.58 22.57 -24.79
N PHE A 287 12.78 22.73 -24.21
CA PHE A 287 13.92 21.84 -24.50
C PHE A 287 13.67 20.40 -24.04
N THR A 288 13.12 20.21 -22.83
CA THR A 288 12.71 18.89 -22.31
C THR A 288 11.72 18.22 -23.26
N PHE A 289 10.67 18.93 -23.67
CA PHE A 289 9.64 18.36 -24.54
C PHE A 289 10.18 18.04 -25.95
N LYS A 290 11.01 18.93 -26.54
CA LYS A 290 11.69 18.65 -27.81
C LYS A 290 12.62 17.44 -27.72
N TYR A 291 13.33 17.27 -26.61
CA TYR A 291 14.15 16.10 -26.34
C TYR A 291 13.31 14.83 -26.30
N LEU A 292 12.25 14.80 -25.50
CA LEU A 292 11.35 13.64 -25.38
C LEU A 292 10.71 13.29 -26.73
N ARG A 293 10.17 14.28 -27.46
CA ARG A 293 9.58 14.09 -28.79
C ARG A 293 10.58 13.50 -29.80
N LYS A 294 11.83 13.99 -29.79
CA LYS A 294 12.92 13.48 -30.66
C LYS A 294 13.23 12.01 -30.38
N HIS A 295 13.18 11.59 -29.12
CA HIS A 295 13.56 10.24 -28.69
C HIS A 295 12.39 9.24 -28.69
N LEU A 296 11.14 9.71 -28.68
CA LEU A 296 9.90 8.91 -28.75
C LEU A 296 10.00 7.73 -29.72
N LYS A 297 10.46 8.02 -30.95
CA LYS A 297 10.47 7.11 -32.11
C LYS A 297 11.59 6.06 -32.08
N ARG A 298 12.37 5.97 -31.01
CA ARG A 298 13.59 5.14 -30.93
C ARG A 298 13.42 4.01 -29.93
N HIS A 299 13.91 2.82 -30.25
CA HIS A 299 13.97 1.68 -29.33
C HIS A 299 15.18 1.81 -28.39
N ASN A 300 15.18 2.82 -27.51
CA ASN A 300 16.28 3.06 -26.57
C ASN A 300 15.79 3.61 -25.23
N ARG A 301 16.73 3.73 -24.30
CA ARG A 301 16.53 4.19 -22.91
C ARG A 301 16.00 5.63 -22.75
N PHE A 302 15.75 6.35 -23.83
CA PHE A 302 15.23 7.72 -23.83
C PHE A 302 13.84 7.83 -24.44
N SER A 303 13.31 6.75 -25.05
CA SER A 303 11.91 6.70 -25.48
C SER A 303 11.04 6.31 -24.31
N PHE A 304 10.09 7.17 -23.94
CA PHE A 304 9.19 6.86 -22.83
C PHE A 304 8.31 5.64 -23.10
N TYR A 305 7.91 5.35 -24.36
CA TYR A 305 7.21 4.11 -24.69
C TYR A 305 8.03 2.88 -24.31
N TRP A 306 9.32 2.92 -24.68
CA TRP A 306 10.25 1.83 -24.41
C TRP A 306 10.49 1.67 -22.91
N VAL A 307 10.89 2.75 -22.23
CA VAL A 307 11.28 2.66 -20.81
C VAL A 307 10.10 2.51 -19.87
N SER A 308 8.91 2.99 -20.21
CA SER A 308 7.72 2.77 -19.37
C SER A 308 7.27 1.31 -19.41
N ARG A 309 7.52 0.57 -20.49
CA ARG A 309 7.11 -0.83 -20.65
C ARG A 309 8.19 -1.84 -20.29
N TYR A 310 9.45 -1.55 -20.60
CA TYR A 310 10.57 -2.46 -20.34
C TYR A 310 11.53 -1.99 -19.25
N GLY A 311 11.34 -0.77 -18.74
CA GLY A 311 12.26 -0.17 -17.79
C GLY A 311 13.63 0.09 -18.41
N THR A 312 14.59 0.37 -17.53
CA THR A 312 16.02 0.34 -17.87
C THR A 312 16.76 -0.55 -16.89
N GLN A 313 17.98 -0.94 -17.23
CA GLN A 313 18.84 -1.71 -16.34
C GLN A 313 19.85 -0.80 -15.62
N PRO A 314 20.17 -1.09 -14.33
CA PRO A 314 21.31 -0.48 -13.67
C PRO A 314 22.60 -0.82 -14.45
N ARG A 315 23.58 0.09 -14.43
CA ARG A 315 24.88 -0.11 -15.07
C ARG A 315 26.00 -0.06 -14.03
N PRO A 316 27.16 -0.70 -14.26
CA PRO A 316 28.33 -0.52 -13.41
C PRO A 316 28.62 0.98 -13.19
N GLY A 317 28.77 1.39 -11.93
CA GLY A 317 28.96 2.80 -11.54
C GLY A 317 27.71 3.68 -11.59
N LYS A 318 26.59 3.22 -12.18
CA LYS A 318 25.32 3.95 -12.29
C LYS A 318 24.14 3.05 -11.94
N LYS A 319 23.85 2.96 -10.63
CA LYS A 319 22.78 2.11 -10.10
C LYS A 319 21.37 2.63 -10.38
N ALA A 320 21.21 3.92 -10.69
CA ALA A 320 19.92 4.48 -11.06
C ALA A 320 19.35 3.81 -12.31
N TYR A 321 18.09 3.38 -12.24
CA TYR A 321 17.34 2.80 -13.35
C TYR A 321 15.87 3.23 -13.26
N MET A 322 15.16 3.23 -14.38
CA MET A 322 13.72 3.44 -14.41
C MET A 322 13.00 2.08 -14.28
N PRO A 323 12.18 1.87 -13.23
CA PRO A 323 11.27 0.73 -13.17
C PRO A 323 10.20 0.84 -14.27
N GLN A 324 9.71 -0.29 -14.74
CA GLN A 324 8.61 -0.33 -15.71
C GLN A 324 7.26 -0.19 -15.01
N TYR A 325 6.28 0.39 -15.69
CA TYR A 325 4.88 0.41 -15.30
C TYR A 325 4.17 -0.83 -15.82
N THR A 326 3.41 -1.49 -14.93
CA THR A 326 2.43 -2.50 -15.33
C THR A 326 1.22 -1.82 -15.97
N LYS A 327 0.37 -2.58 -16.67
CA LYS A 327 -0.85 -2.04 -17.29
C LYS A 327 -1.86 -1.52 -16.26
N GLU A 328 -1.86 -2.11 -15.06
CA GLU A 328 -2.67 -1.68 -13.91
C GLU A 328 -2.15 -0.39 -13.27
N LYS A 329 -0.89 -0.01 -13.52
CA LYS A 329 -0.28 1.20 -12.99
C LYS A 329 -0.21 2.34 -14.01
N MET A 330 -0.08 2.02 -15.29
CA MET A 330 -0.18 2.97 -16.40
C MET A 330 -0.70 2.25 -17.66
N SER A 331 -1.89 2.62 -18.14
CA SER A 331 -2.49 2.00 -19.33
C SER A 331 -1.81 2.42 -20.64
N ASP A 332 -2.11 1.71 -21.72
CA ASP A 332 -1.66 2.10 -23.07
C ASP A 332 -2.28 3.45 -23.48
N GLN A 333 -3.54 3.72 -23.08
CA GLN A 333 -4.19 5.03 -23.26
C GLN A 333 -3.43 6.16 -22.56
N GLN A 334 -2.98 5.95 -21.32
CA GLN A 334 -2.22 6.96 -20.59
C GLN A 334 -0.85 7.26 -21.22
N LEU A 335 -0.24 6.29 -21.91
CA LEU A 335 0.97 6.54 -22.70
C LEU A 335 0.67 7.43 -23.92
N GLU A 336 -0.49 7.26 -24.58
CA GLU A 336 -0.92 8.17 -25.64
C GLU A 336 -1.31 9.56 -25.12
N ASP A 337 -1.93 9.64 -23.94
CA ASP A 337 -2.18 10.91 -23.26
C ASP A 337 -0.87 11.66 -23.01
N LEU A 338 0.14 10.98 -22.44
CA LEU A 338 1.48 11.54 -22.23
C LEU A 338 2.15 11.98 -23.53
N ARG A 339 2.00 11.19 -24.60
CA ARG A 339 2.48 11.57 -25.93
C ARG A 339 1.85 12.88 -26.39
N ALA A 340 0.53 12.97 -26.35
CA ALA A 340 -0.21 14.13 -26.84
C ALA A 340 0.22 15.41 -26.12
N TYR A 341 0.49 15.31 -24.80
CA TYR A 341 1.05 16.41 -24.03
C TYR A 341 2.46 16.80 -24.49
N ILE A 342 3.37 15.81 -24.64
CA ILE A 342 4.75 16.07 -25.09
C ILE A 342 4.77 16.70 -26.49
N ASP A 343 3.95 16.21 -27.41
CA ASP A 343 3.86 16.75 -28.77
C ASP A 343 3.38 18.21 -28.74
N LYS A 344 2.32 18.51 -27.98
CA LYS A 344 1.77 19.87 -27.78
C LYS A 344 2.80 20.84 -27.20
N MET A 345 3.60 20.40 -26.23
CA MET A 345 4.58 21.27 -25.56
C MET A 345 5.91 21.42 -26.31
N ALA A 346 6.16 20.58 -27.32
CA ALA A 346 7.37 20.58 -28.15
C ALA A 346 7.22 21.40 -29.45
N GLU A 347 6.00 21.77 -29.80
CA GLU A 347 5.70 22.85 -30.76
C GLU A 347 6.26 24.19 -30.23
#